data_AF-A0A4Y6PNS2-F1
#
_entry.id   AF-A0A4Y6PNS2-F1
#
_cell.length_a   1.000
_cell.length_b   1.000
_cell.length_c   1.000
_cell.angle_alpha   90.00
_cell.angle_beta   90.00
_cell.angle_gamma   90.00
#
_symmetry.space_group_name_H-M   'P 1'
#
loop_
_entity.id
_entity.type
_entity.pdbx_description
1 polymer ?
#
loop_
_entity_poly.entity_id
_entity_poly.type
_entity_poly.pdbx_seq_one_letter_code
_entity_poly.pdbx_strand_id
1 'polypeptide(L)'
;MRWRVAATCLLLIAFAALFACGEATDQPEDCRPGEYFDEANELCSACPAVPDPDCRPGCGFFIEDDERGCPVAQCAEECLCESGQFFSDDTLGCESCEEASDPPGICQEQE
;
A
#
# COMPACT_ATOMS: atom_id res chain seq x y z
N MET A 1 54.91 29.81 -11.90
CA MET A 1 53.66 29.19 -12.43
C MET A 1 53.02 28.13 -11.53
N ARG A 2 53.78 27.30 -10.78
CA ARG A 2 53.27 26.10 -10.08
C ARG A 2 52.35 26.37 -8.86
N TRP A 3 52.43 27.55 -8.26
CA TRP A 3 51.67 27.88 -7.05
C TRP A 3 50.21 28.30 -7.34
N ARG A 4 49.95 28.89 -8.51
CA ARG A 4 48.59 29.27 -8.92
C ARG A 4 47.70 28.06 -9.15
N VAL A 5 48.26 26.97 -9.68
CA VAL A 5 47.53 25.71 -9.94
C VAL A 5 47.10 25.02 -8.64
N ALA A 6 47.94 25.07 -7.60
CA ALA A 6 47.63 24.48 -6.31
C ALA A 6 46.48 25.23 -5.61
N ALA A 7 46.45 26.56 -5.70
CA ALA A 7 45.40 27.38 -5.12
C ALA A 7 44.04 27.18 -5.82
N THR A 8 44.01 27.02 -7.15
CA THR A 8 42.76 26.72 -7.87
C THR A 8 42.24 25.31 -7.58
N CYS A 9 43.09 24.30 -7.44
CA CYS A 9 42.65 22.96 -7.05
C CYS A 9 42.03 22.93 -5.64
N LEU A 10 42.61 23.66 -4.68
CA LEU A 10 42.10 23.72 -3.30
C LEU A 10 40.74 24.41 -3.22
N LEU A 11 40.52 25.45 -4.03
CA LEU A 11 39.24 26.15 -4.13
C LEU A 11 38.13 25.30 -4.79
N LEU A 12 38.49 24.49 -5.79
CA LEU A 12 37.53 23.60 -6.45
C LEU A 12 37.08 22.43 -5.56
N ILE A 13 37.97 21.90 -4.71
CA ILE A 13 37.64 20.86 -3.74
C ILE A 13 36.71 21.41 -2.64
N ALA A 14 36.95 22.64 -2.17
CA ALA A 14 36.11 23.29 -1.18
C ALA A 14 34.69 23.59 -1.69
N PHE A 15 34.53 23.93 -2.98
CA PHE A 15 33.22 24.16 -3.59
C PHE A 15 32.45 22.85 -3.83
N ALA A 16 33.13 21.75 -4.14
CA ALA A 16 32.49 20.44 -4.30
C ALA A 16 31.94 19.87 -2.98
N ALA A 17 32.49 20.27 -1.83
CA ALA A 17 32.00 19.85 -0.52
C ALA A 17 30.65 20.51 -0.13
N LEU A 18 30.26 21.63 -0.76
CA LEU A 18 28.99 22.32 -0.48
C LEU A 18 27.80 21.76 -1.29
N PHE A 19 28.05 21.00 -2.36
CA PHE A 19 27.02 20.32 -3.15
C PHE A 19 26.93 18.82 -2.83
N ALA A 20 27.70 18.34 -1.84
CA ALA A 20 27.71 16.95 -1.40
C ALA A 20 26.85 16.71 -0.14
N CYS A 21 26.04 17.68 0.28
CA CYS A 21 24.79 17.37 0.95
C CYS A 21 23.77 17.13 -0.15
N GLY A 22 23.82 15.93 -0.73
CA GLY A 22 22.64 15.39 -1.39
C GLY A 22 21.49 15.53 -0.41
N GLU A 23 20.40 16.10 -0.89
CA GLU A 23 19.15 16.21 -0.17
C GLU A 23 18.82 14.78 0.27
N ALA A 24 19.07 14.46 1.54
CA ALA A 24 18.61 13.20 2.08
C ALA A 24 17.10 13.36 2.12
N THR A 25 16.42 12.93 1.06
CA THR A 25 15.02 12.61 1.10
C THR A 25 14.91 11.33 1.94
N ASP A 26 15.27 11.41 3.21
CA ASP A 26 15.15 10.31 4.17
C ASP A 26 13.66 10.18 4.50
N GLN A 27 12.95 9.44 3.67
CA GLN A 27 11.65 8.87 3.97
C GLN A 27 11.64 7.49 3.31
N PRO A 28 11.41 6.35 4.00
CA PRO A 28 11.41 6.03 5.43
C PRO A 28 12.24 4.75 5.72
N GLU A 29 13.53 4.69 5.37
CA GLU A 29 14.30 3.41 5.42
C GLU A 29 14.87 3.03 6.80
N ASP A 30 14.73 3.86 7.85
CA ASP A 30 15.39 3.63 9.14
C ASP A 30 14.50 3.02 10.26
N CYS A 31 13.20 2.81 10.00
CA CYS A 31 12.33 2.14 10.97
C CYS A 31 12.35 0.61 10.80
N ARG A 32 12.11 -0.14 11.88
CA ARG A 32 12.13 -1.60 11.82
C ARG A 32 10.91 -2.11 11.02
N PRO A 33 10.94 -3.36 10.51
CA PRO A 33 9.75 -3.96 9.91
C PRO A 33 8.55 -3.89 10.85
N GLY A 34 7.42 -3.37 10.35
CA GLY A 34 6.20 -3.14 11.15
C GLY A 34 6.19 -1.82 11.91
N GLU A 35 7.10 -0.89 11.61
CA GLU A 35 7.12 0.48 12.12
C GLU A 35 7.04 1.48 10.95
N TYR A 36 6.53 2.67 11.23
CA TYR A 36 6.52 3.80 10.31
C TYR A 36 7.14 5.03 10.97
N PHE A 37 7.63 5.98 10.18
CA PHE A 37 8.13 7.24 10.71
C PHE A 37 6.96 8.20 11.00
N ASP A 38 6.78 8.58 12.25
CA ASP A 38 5.80 9.57 12.68
C ASP A 38 6.42 10.97 12.61
N GLU A 39 6.11 11.70 11.53
CA GLU A 39 6.63 13.06 11.31
C GLU A 39 6.21 14.06 12.40
N ALA A 40 5.08 13.83 13.10
CA ALA A 40 4.63 14.74 14.15
C ALA A 40 5.47 14.62 15.43
N ASN A 41 6.02 13.43 15.67
CA ASN A 41 6.81 13.12 16.87
C ASN A 41 8.30 12.88 16.56
N GLU A 42 8.69 12.94 15.27
CA GLU A 42 10.05 12.70 14.77
C GLU A 42 10.65 11.36 15.25
N LEU A 43 9.84 10.30 15.31
CA LEU A 43 10.24 8.98 15.82
C LEU A 43 9.57 7.82 15.07
N CYS A 44 10.20 6.64 15.11
CA CYS A 44 9.59 5.41 14.61
C CYS A 44 8.50 4.91 15.56
N SER A 45 7.29 4.78 15.02
CA SER A 45 6.10 4.29 15.72
C SER A 45 5.69 2.94 15.17
N ALA A 46 5.23 2.04 16.04
CA ALA A 46 4.70 0.76 15.59
C ALA A 46 3.43 0.97 14.75
N CYS A 47 3.31 0.20 13.66
CA CYS A 47 2.04 0.14 12.93
C CYS A 47 0.93 -0.37 13.86
N PRO A 48 -0.28 0.21 13.76
CA PRO A 48 -1.41 -0.28 14.53
C PRO A 48 -1.74 -1.73 14.11
N ALA A 49 -2.31 -2.49 15.03
CA ALA A 49 -2.86 -3.80 14.69
C ALA A 49 -3.97 -3.64 13.66
N VAL A 50 -3.95 -4.48 12.63
CA VAL A 50 -4.96 -4.50 11.57
C VAL A 50 -6.29 -4.97 12.18
N PRO A 51 -7.33 -4.13 12.22
CA PRO A 51 -8.65 -4.57 12.63
C PRO A 51 -9.30 -5.44 11.54
N ASP A 52 -10.12 -6.41 11.93
CA ASP A 52 -11.04 -7.07 11.00
C ASP A 52 -12.03 -6.03 10.44
N PRO A 53 -12.08 -5.81 9.12
CA PRO A 53 -12.98 -4.85 8.53
C PRO A 53 -14.41 -5.40 8.55
N ASP A 54 -15.39 -4.52 8.77
CA ASP A 54 -16.81 -4.87 8.68
C ASP A 54 -17.24 -4.88 7.21
N CYS A 55 -16.88 -5.95 6.51
CA CYS A 55 -17.23 -6.13 5.12
C CYS A 55 -18.67 -6.64 4.96
N ARG A 56 -19.24 -6.36 3.79
CA ARG A 56 -20.54 -6.91 3.41
C ARG A 56 -20.51 -8.44 3.57
N PRO A 57 -21.57 -9.07 4.12
CA PRO A 57 -21.61 -10.51 4.29
C PRO A 57 -21.36 -11.24 2.97
N GLY A 58 -20.60 -12.32 2.99
CA GLY A 58 -20.22 -13.06 1.77
C GLY A 58 -19.05 -12.46 0.99
N CYS A 59 -18.53 -11.30 1.41
CA CYS A 59 -17.42 -10.63 0.75
C CYS A 59 -16.16 -10.76 1.61
N GLY A 60 -15.02 -11.06 0.99
CA GLY A 60 -13.73 -11.10 1.66
C GLY A 60 -13.12 -9.71 1.86
N PHE A 61 -11.95 -9.70 2.50
CA PHE A 61 -11.07 -8.54 2.55
C PHE A 61 -9.67 -8.92 2.11
N PHE A 62 -8.89 -7.91 1.74
CA PHE A 62 -7.47 -8.05 1.44
C PHE A 62 -6.66 -7.11 2.32
N ILE A 63 -5.38 -7.40 2.47
CA ILE A 63 -4.43 -6.55 3.20
C ILE A 63 -3.56 -5.82 2.19
N GLU A 64 -3.48 -4.51 2.33
CA GLU A 64 -2.59 -3.63 1.56
C GLU A 64 -1.88 -2.68 2.51
N ASP A 65 -0.76 -2.11 2.06
CA ASP A 65 -0.05 -1.10 2.83
C ASP A 65 -0.62 0.29 2.55
N ASP A 66 -0.79 1.09 3.59
CA ASP A 66 -1.18 2.50 3.47
C ASP A 66 -0.01 3.38 2.98
N GLU A 67 -0.24 4.69 2.86
CA GLU A 67 0.78 5.65 2.42
C GLU A 67 2.03 5.69 3.32
N ARG A 68 1.95 5.15 4.54
CA ARG A 68 3.05 5.06 5.52
C ARG A 68 3.76 3.71 5.46
N GLY A 69 3.27 2.76 4.67
CA GLY A 69 3.77 1.39 4.62
C GLY A 69 3.22 0.50 5.73
N CYS A 70 2.13 0.90 6.41
CA CYS A 70 1.48 0.08 7.43
C CYS A 70 0.35 -0.76 6.84
N PRO A 71 0.18 -2.02 7.27
CA PRO A 71 -0.87 -2.88 6.75
C PRO A 71 -2.25 -2.37 7.19
N VAL A 72 -3.18 -2.35 6.25
CA VAL A 72 -4.59 -2.02 6.44
C VAL A 72 -5.46 -3.08 5.77
N ALA A 73 -6.58 -3.43 6.40
CA ALA A 73 -7.55 -4.34 5.80
C ALA A 73 -8.61 -3.53 5.04
N GLN A 74 -8.86 -3.93 3.80
CA GLN A 74 -9.85 -3.30 2.92
C GLN A 74 -10.80 -4.35 2.38
N CYS A 75 -12.10 -4.03 2.35
CA CYS A 75 -13.10 -4.92 1.78
C CYS A 75 -12.91 -5.01 0.27
N ALA A 76 -13.11 -6.22 -0.28
CA ALA A 76 -13.18 -6.39 -1.72
C ALA A 76 -14.30 -5.54 -2.31
N GLU A 77 -14.02 -4.82 -3.40
CA GLU A 77 -15.04 -4.06 -4.14
C GLU A 77 -16.13 -4.98 -4.70
N GLU A 78 -15.72 -6.18 -5.12
CA GLU A 78 -16.60 -7.22 -5.62
C GLU A 78 -16.60 -8.42 -4.67
N CYS A 79 -17.79 -8.91 -4.35
CA CYS A 79 -17.97 -10.10 -3.54
C CYS A 79 -17.71 -11.32 -4.42
N LEU A 80 -16.54 -11.93 -4.24
CA LEU A 80 -16.16 -13.13 -4.96
C LEU A 80 -16.90 -14.33 -4.37
N CYS A 81 -17.90 -14.81 -5.11
CA CYS A 81 -18.54 -16.09 -4.86
C CYS A 81 -17.78 -17.23 -5.53
N GLU A 82 -17.96 -18.47 -5.05
CA GLU A 82 -17.34 -19.64 -5.69
C GLU A 82 -17.85 -19.84 -7.13
N SER A 83 -17.12 -20.62 -7.92
CA SER A 83 -17.52 -20.92 -9.29
C SER A 83 -18.92 -21.55 -9.34
N GLY A 84 -19.81 -20.99 -10.15
CA GLY A 84 -21.22 -21.42 -10.24
C GLY A 84 -22.14 -20.79 -9.19
N GLN A 85 -21.66 -19.80 -8.44
CA GLN A 85 -22.45 -18.97 -7.54
C GLN A 85 -22.39 -17.50 -7.96
N PHE A 86 -23.39 -16.72 -7.54
CA PHE A 86 -23.42 -15.28 -7.71
C PHE A 86 -23.76 -14.61 -6.38
N PHE A 87 -23.33 -13.37 -6.21
CA PHE A 87 -23.73 -12.59 -5.04
C PHE A 87 -25.16 -12.08 -5.22
N SER A 88 -26.04 -12.46 -4.31
CA SER A 88 -27.44 -12.03 -4.27
C SER A 88 -27.60 -10.88 -3.27
N ASP A 89 -28.02 -9.70 -3.77
CA ASP A 89 -28.36 -8.56 -2.91
C ASP A 89 -29.61 -8.83 -2.05
N ASP A 90 -30.44 -9.82 -2.42
CA ASP A 90 -31.67 -10.18 -1.70
C ASP A 90 -31.38 -10.98 -0.42
N THR A 91 -30.45 -11.94 -0.50
CA THR A 91 -30.03 -12.75 0.66
C THR A 91 -28.76 -12.25 1.33
N LEU A 92 -28.11 -11.24 0.73
CA LEU A 92 -26.81 -10.72 1.15
C LEU A 92 -25.76 -11.84 1.25
N GLY A 93 -25.75 -12.73 0.26
CA GLY A 93 -24.91 -13.92 0.27
C GLY A 93 -24.71 -14.51 -1.11
N CYS A 94 -23.82 -15.50 -1.19
CA CYS A 94 -23.60 -16.26 -2.41
C CYS A 94 -24.69 -17.32 -2.56
N GLU A 95 -25.39 -17.28 -3.69
CA GLU A 95 -26.40 -18.27 -4.08
C GLU A 95 -25.91 -19.08 -5.27
N SER A 96 -26.28 -20.37 -5.32
CA SER A 96 -25.96 -21.21 -6.47
C SER A 96 -26.80 -20.80 -7.68
N CYS A 97 -26.19 -20.83 -8.88
CA CYS A 97 -26.91 -20.54 -10.12
C CYS A 97 -28.02 -21.61 -10.41
N GLU A 98 -27.97 -22.79 -9.79
CA GLU A 98 -28.95 -23.87 -9.97
C GLU A 98 -30.23 -23.68 -9.15
N GLU A 99 -30.14 -23.03 -7.98
CA GLU A 99 -31.27 -22.80 -7.08
C GLU A 99 -32.02 -21.49 -7.39
N ALA A 100 -31.42 -20.61 -8.20
CA ALA A 100 -32.05 -19.36 -8.61
C ALA A 100 -33.22 -19.61 -9.58
N SER A 101 -34.40 -19.12 -9.20
CA SER A 101 -35.60 -19.16 -10.04
C SER A 101 -35.51 -18.28 -11.29
N ASP A 102 -34.63 -17.26 -11.23
CA ASP A 102 -34.29 -16.34 -12.31
C ASP A 102 -32.82 -15.92 -12.11
N PRO A 103 -31.85 -16.68 -12.67
CA PRO A 103 -30.44 -16.40 -12.43
C PRO A 103 -30.06 -15.06 -13.07
N PRO A 104 -29.32 -14.19 -12.36
CA PRO A 104 -28.87 -12.93 -12.95
C PRO A 104 -28.03 -13.22 -14.20
N GLY A 105 -27.96 -12.25 -15.13
CA GLY A 105 -27.19 -12.39 -16.37
C GLY A 105 -25.72 -12.79 -16.18
N ILE A 106 -25.18 -12.65 -14.95
CA ILE A 106 -23.85 -13.10 -14.52
C ILE A 106 -23.70 -14.64 -14.58
N CYS A 107 -24.80 -15.39 -14.39
CA CYS A 107 -24.87 -16.85 -14.51
C CYS A 107 -25.23 -17.32 -15.94
N GLN A 108 -25.54 -16.41 -16.86
CA GLN A 108 -25.84 -16.74 -18.25
C GLN A 108 -24.60 -16.39 -19.10
N GLU A 109 -23.93 -17.42 -19.64
CA GLU A 109 -22.85 -17.37 -20.65
C GLU A 109 -21.38 -17.33 -20.14
N GLN A 110 -20.78 -18.53 -20.07
CA GLN A 110 -19.48 -18.78 -20.71
C GLN A 110 -19.67 -20.04 -21.59
N GLU A 111 -20.27 -19.86 -22.77
CA GLU A 111 -20.14 -20.83 -23.87
C GLU A 111 -18.80 -20.67 -24.60
#